data_AF-A0A3M1EL02-F1
#
_entry.id   AF-A0A3M1EL02-F1
#
_cell.length_a   1.000
_cell.length_b   1.000
_cell.length_c   1.000
_cell.angle_alpha   90.00
_cell.angle_beta   90.00
_cell.angle_gamma   90.00
#
_symmetry.space_group_name_H-M   'P 1'
#
loop_
_entity.id
_entity.type
_entity.pdbx_description
1 polymer ?
#
loop_
_entity_poly.entity_id
_entity_poly.type
_entity_poly.pdbx_seq_one_letter_code
_entity_poly.pdbx_strand_id
1 'polypeptide(L)'
;ALELGIGEIRHADKKIGILITDGDWTYGGDPTRAARLFDSLHVIGCQEPLIYEDTYDEFTYYQRRKSYHGIKIASLAKEGRGRFSWVESTDDVPGAISRCLTATA
;
A
#
# COMPACT_ATOMS: atom_id res chain seq x y z
N ALA A 1 -3.93 9.81 -5.58
CA ALA A 1 -4.91 8.89 -4.96
C ALA A 1 -5.29 9.33 -3.54
N LEU A 2 -4.34 9.43 -2.60
CA LEU A 2 -4.68 9.71 -1.20
C LEU A 2 -5.36 11.06 -0.96
N GLU A 3 -4.88 12.15 -1.57
CA GLU A 3 -5.50 13.47 -1.41
C GLU A 3 -6.95 13.49 -1.92
N LEU A 4 -7.20 12.84 -3.07
CA LEU A 4 -8.55 12.63 -3.59
C LEU A 4 -9.40 11.86 -2.58
N GLY A 5 -8.90 10.72 -2.08
CA GLY A 5 -9.60 9.90 -1.09
C GLY A 5 -9.97 10.68 0.18
N ILE A 6 -9.06 11.50 0.71
CA ILE A 6 -9.33 12.39 1.84
C ILE A 6 -10.39 13.44 1.50
N GLY A 7 -10.36 13.99 0.29
CA GLY A 7 -11.37 14.93 -0.19
C GLY A 7 -12.77 14.33 -0.20
N GLU A 8 -12.91 13.09 -0.68
CA GLU A 8 -14.18 12.36 -0.75
C GLU A 8 -14.75 12.05 0.64
N ILE A 9 -13.89 11.64 1.59
CA ILE A 9 -14.32 11.27 2.95
C ILE A 9 -14.20 12.41 3.96
N ARG A 10 -14.06 13.67 3.50
CA ARG A 10 -13.76 14.81 4.38
C ARG A 10 -14.79 15.05 5.48
N HIS A 11 -16.04 14.65 5.24
CA HIS A 11 -17.17 14.79 6.16
C HIS A 11 -17.48 13.51 6.96
N ALA A 12 -16.73 12.43 6.76
CA ALA A 12 -16.91 11.21 7.54
C ALA A 12 -16.47 11.43 8.99
N ASP A 13 -17.23 10.89 9.94
CA ASP A 13 -16.90 10.92 11.37
C ASP A 13 -15.58 10.19 11.66
N LYS A 14 -15.26 9.17 10.85
CA LYS A 14 -14.00 8.44 10.90
C LYS A 14 -13.47 8.17 9.49
N LYS A 15 -12.24 8.59 9.24
CA LYS A 15 -11.56 8.53 7.94
C LYS A 15 -10.68 7.29 7.86
N ILE A 16 -11.29 6.15 7.55
CA ILE A 16 -10.59 4.89 7.33
C ILE A 16 -10.37 4.67 5.84
N GLY A 17 -9.14 4.34 5.44
CA GLY A 17 -8.78 4.09 4.05
C GLY A 17 -8.01 2.78 3.88
N ILE A 18 -8.09 2.22 2.67
CA ILE A 18 -7.19 1.17 2.19
C ILE A 18 -6.56 1.68 0.89
N LEU A 19 -5.23 1.71 0.83
CA LEU A 19 -4.47 1.98 -0.38
C LEU A 19 -3.86 0.68 -0.90
N ILE A 20 -4.03 0.39 -2.18
CA ILE A 20 -3.36 -0.72 -2.87
C ILE A 20 -2.32 -0.10 -3.81
N THR A 21 -1.05 -0.52 -3.73
CA THR A 21 0.06 0.12 -4.48
C THR A 21 1.25 -0.82 -4.64
N ASP A 22 2.03 -0.61 -5.70
CA ASP A 22 3.35 -1.22 -5.95
C ASP A 22 4.51 -0.50 -5.23
N GLY A 23 4.23 0.64 -4.58
CA GLY A 23 5.21 1.46 -3.85
C GLY A 23 5.95 2.48 -4.71
N ASP A 24 5.68 2.52 -6.02
CA ASP A 24 6.21 3.55 -6.90
C ASP A 24 5.31 4.78 -6.87
N TRP A 25 5.79 5.84 -6.21
CA TRP A 25 5.07 7.11 -6.08
C TRP A 25 5.68 8.11 -7.05
N THR A 26 5.40 7.93 -8.33
CA THR A 26 5.95 8.72 -9.43
C THR A 26 5.18 10.03 -9.68
N TYR A 27 3.91 10.07 -9.27
CA TYR A 27 3.02 11.22 -9.42
C TYR A 27 2.46 11.69 -8.07
N GLY A 28 2.39 13.01 -7.87
CA GLY A 28 1.78 13.63 -6.69
C GLY A 28 2.72 13.92 -5.51
N GLY A 29 4.02 13.65 -5.65
CA GLY A 29 5.02 13.92 -4.60
C GLY A 29 4.94 12.94 -3.43
N ASP A 30 5.40 13.37 -2.25
CA ASP A 30 5.43 12.54 -1.04
C ASP A 30 4.00 12.35 -0.46
N PRO A 31 3.45 11.11 -0.47
CA PRO A 31 2.10 10.83 0.01
C PRO A 31 1.98 10.85 1.54
N THR A 32 3.09 10.96 2.28
CA THR A 32 3.10 10.90 3.74
C THR A 32 2.18 11.95 4.37
N ARG A 33 2.15 13.17 3.81
CA ARG A 33 1.26 14.23 4.31
C ARG A 33 -0.21 13.85 4.21
N ALA A 34 -0.62 13.30 3.06
CA ALA A 34 -2.00 12.87 2.85
C ALA A 34 -2.35 11.66 3.73
N ALA A 35 -1.42 10.72 3.91
CA ALA A 35 -1.63 9.55 4.77
C ALA A 35 -1.95 9.91 6.22
N ARG A 36 -1.28 10.94 6.78
CA ARG A 36 -1.52 11.40 8.16
C ARG A 36 -2.92 11.96 8.42
N LEU A 37 -3.65 12.31 7.37
CA LEU A 37 -5.01 12.87 7.45
C LEU A 37 -6.09 11.80 7.65
N PHE A 38 -5.75 10.51 7.49
CA PHE A 38 -6.64 9.40 7.81
C PHE A 38 -6.58 9.09 9.31
N ASP A 39 -7.70 8.70 9.90
CA ASP A 39 -7.71 8.12 11.24
C ASP A 39 -7.04 6.74 11.24
N SER A 40 -7.23 5.98 10.16
CA SER A 40 -6.49 4.75 9.88
C SER A 40 -6.38 4.52 8.36
N LEU A 41 -5.16 4.49 7.83
CA LEU A 41 -4.86 4.14 6.44
C LEU A 41 -4.11 2.82 6.40
N HIS A 42 -4.81 1.75 6.01
CA HIS A 42 -4.17 0.49 5.70
C HIS A 42 -3.56 0.54 4.31
N VAL A 43 -2.43 -0.13 4.11
CA VAL A 43 -1.76 -0.17 2.82
C VAL A 43 -1.41 -1.60 2.44
N ILE A 44 -1.85 -2.01 1.26
CA ILE A 44 -1.60 -3.32 0.68
C ILE A 44 -0.58 -3.12 -0.44
N GLY A 45 0.62 -3.63 -0.24
CA GLY A 45 1.64 -3.72 -1.26
C GLY A 45 1.39 -4.91 -2.17
N CYS A 46 1.33 -4.69 -3.48
CA CYS A 46 1.27 -5.77 -4.47
C CYS A 46 2.24 -5.47 -5.62
N GLN A 47 2.96 -6.48 -6.09
CA GLN A 47 3.83 -6.34 -7.25
C GLN A 47 3.42 -7.40 -8.28
N GLU A 48 3.09 -6.97 -9.50
CA GLU A 48 3.01 -7.92 -10.60
C GLU A 48 4.44 -8.33 -10.99
N PRO A 49 4.70 -9.63 -11.20
CA PRO A 49 5.99 -10.07 -11.71
C PRO A 49 6.22 -9.40 -13.07
N LEU A 50 7.32 -8.67 -13.20
CA LEU A 50 7.76 -8.15 -14.49
C LEU A 50 8.21 -9.36 -15.32
N ILE A 51 7.46 -9.68 -16.37
CA ILE A 51 7.88 -10.69 -17.35
C ILE A 51 8.97 -10.04 -18.20
N TYR A 52 10.23 -10.37 -17.97
CA TYR A 52 11.32 -10.02 -18.87
C TYR A 52 11.67 -11.23 -19.73
N GLU A 53 11.57 -11.07 -21.05
CA GLU A 53 12.21 -11.99 -21.99
C GLU A 53 13.72 -11.76 -21.88
N ASP A 54 14.37 -12.69 -21.18
CA ASP A 54 15.81 -12.89 -21.09
C ASP A 54 16.63 -11.87 -20.28
N THR A 55 17.35 -12.43 -19.29
CA THR A 55 18.55 -11.92 -18.60
C THR A 55 18.38 -10.82 -17.56
N TYR A 56 18.15 -11.23 -16.31
CA TYR A 56 18.94 -10.91 -15.12
C TYR A 56 18.37 -11.75 -13.97
N ASP A 57 19.10 -11.95 -12.87
CA ASP A 57 18.63 -12.69 -11.69
C ASP A 57 17.30 -12.12 -11.13
N GLU A 58 16.18 -12.61 -11.67
CA GLU A 58 14.82 -12.13 -11.41
C GLU A 58 14.46 -12.28 -9.94
N PHE A 59 14.92 -13.36 -9.33
CA PHE A 59 14.70 -13.66 -7.92
C PHE A 59 15.33 -12.60 -7.02
N THR A 60 16.61 -12.28 -7.27
CA THR A 60 17.31 -11.25 -6.49
C THR A 60 16.75 -9.85 -6.74
N TYR A 61 16.35 -9.53 -7.97
CA TYR A 61 15.72 -8.24 -8.27
C TYR A 61 14.37 -8.09 -7.56
N TYR A 62 13.51 -9.11 -7.65
CA TYR A 62 12.20 -9.14 -7.01
C TYR A 62 12.32 -9.01 -5.49
N GLN A 63 13.18 -9.79 -4.85
CA GLN A 63 13.43 -9.73 -3.41
C GLN A 63 13.92 -8.34 -2.95
N ARG A 64 14.79 -7.69 -3.74
CA ARG A 64 15.27 -6.33 -3.43
C ARG A 64 14.16 -5.29 -3.56
N ARG A 65 13.33 -5.35 -4.61
CA ARG A 65 12.22 -4.40 -4.76
C ARG A 65 11.16 -4.60 -3.68
N LYS A 66 10.80 -5.85 -3.38
CA LYS A 66 9.91 -6.17 -2.27
C LYS A 66 10.44 -5.61 -0.95
N SER A 67 11.73 -5.73 -0.69
CA SER A 67 12.36 -5.18 0.52
C SER A 67 12.32 -3.64 0.52
N TYR A 68 12.73 -2.99 -0.57
CA TYR A 68 12.80 -1.53 -0.65
C TYR A 68 11.40 -0.88 -0.68
N HIS A 69 10.53 -1.31 -1.59
CA HIS A 69 9.15 -0.81 -1.67
C HIS A 69 8.33 -1.25 -0.46
N GLY A 70 8.52 -2.48 0.04
CA GLY A 70 7.84 -2.95 1.25
C GLY A 70 8.11 -2.06 2.45
N ILE A 71 9.36 -1.64 2.68
CA ILE A 71 9.71 -0.68 3.76
C ILE A 71 9.00 0.66 3.54
N LYS A 72 9.03 1.18 2.31
CA LYS A 72 8.43 2.47 1.96
C LYS A 72 6.90 2.47 2.15
N ILE A 73 6.24 1.40 1.70
CA ILE A 73 4.79 1.19 1.83
C ILE A 73 4.42 0.96 3.31
N ALA A 74 5.20 0.17 4.04
CA ALA A 74 4.99 -0.05 5.47
C ALA A 74 5.12 1.26 6.27
N SER A 75 6.06 2.13 5.91
CA SER A 75 6.18 3.46 6.49
C SER A 75 4.92 4.30 6.23
N LEU A 76 4.37 4.23 5.02
CA LEU A 76 3.13 4.96 4.70
C LEU A 76 1.94 4.49 5.53
N ALA A 77 1.77 3.17 5.70
CA ALA A 77 0.74 2.61 6.57
C ALA A 77 0.91 3.06 8.02
N LYS A 78 2.17 3.10 8.51
CA LYS A 78 2.50 3.60 9.85
C LYS A 78 2.10 5.06 10.03
N GLU A 79 2.44 5.91 9.06
CA GLU A 79 2.12 7.35 9.08
C GLU A 79 0.61 7.61 9.09
N GLY A 80 -0.15 6.75 8.43
CA GLY A 80 -1.61 6.77 8.49
C GLY A 80 -2.22 5.95 9.62
N ARG A 81 -1.45 5.46 10.60
CA ARG A 81 -1.95 4.66 11.76
C ARG A 81 -2.76 3.43 11.35
N GLY A 82 -2.45 2.85 10.20
CA GLY A 82 -3.08 1.64 9.72
C GLY A 82 -2.12 0.45 9.73
N ARG A 83 -2.45 -0.53 8.89
CA ARG A 83 -1.75 -1.81 8.81
C ARG A 83 -1.19 -2.01 7.43
N PHE A 84 -0.06 -2.69 7.38
CA PHE A 84 0.59 -3.07 6.15
C PHE A 84 0.37 -4.56 5.87
N SER A 85 0.06 -4.89 4.62
CA SER A 85 0.10 -6.27 4.11
C SER A 85 0.85 -6.25 2.78
N TRP A 86 1.70 -7.25 2.55
CA TRP A 86 2.21 -7.54 1.21
C TRP A 86 1.44 -8.73 0.63
N VAL A 87 1.15 -8.70 -0.66
CA VAL A 87 0.59 -9.82 -1.41
C VAL A 87 1.44 -10.10 -2.65
N GLU A 88 1.60 -11.37 -2.99
CA GLU A 88 2.38 -11.79 -4.17
C GLU A 88 1.51 -11.85 -5.44
N SER A 89 0.18 -11.99 -5.27
CA SER A 89 -0.79 -11.99 -6.35
C SER A 89 -1.93 -11.01 -6.07
N THR A 90 -2.51 -10.46 -7.14
CA THR A 90 -3.75 -9.68 -7.06
C THR A 90 -4.92 -10.51 -6.54
N ASP A 91 -4.89 -11.84 -6.73
CA ASP A 91 -5.89 -12.78 -6.20
C ASP A 91 -5.92 -12.82 -4.67
N ASP A 92 -4.83 -12.43 -4.00
CA ASP A 92 -4.74 -12.40 -2.53
C ASP A 92 -5.25 -11.08 -1.92
N VAL A 93 -5.53 -10.07 -2.76
CA VAL A 93 -6.01 -8.74 -2.32
C VAL A 93 -7.30 -8.84 -1.49
N PRO A 94 -8.32 -9.63 -1.87
CA PRO A 94 -9.52 -9.79 -1.04
C PRO A 94 -9.21 -10.25 0.38
N GLY A 95 -8.32 -11.25 0.53
CA GLY A 95 -7.90 -11.73 1.84
C GLY A 95 -7.12 -10.67 2.64
N ALA A 96 -6.30 -9.86 1.97
CA ALA A 96 -5.59 -8.74 2.59
C ALA A 96 -6.54 -7.64 3.08
N ILE A 97 -7.58 -7.32 2.31
CA ILE A 97 -8.64 -6.38 2.70
C ILE A 97 -9.36 -6.92 3.94
N SER A 98 -9.77 -8.19 3.95
CA SER A 98 -10.43 -8.80 5.10
C SER A 98 -9.56 -8.66 6.35
N ARG A 99 -8.26 -8.99 6.28
CA ARG A 99 -7.33 -8.80 7.40
C ARG A 99 -7.32 -7.35 7.88
N CYS A 100 -7.28 -6.37 6.97
CA CYS A 100 -7.29 -4.93 7.29
C CYS A 100 -8.58 -4.44 7.96
N LEU A 101 -9.71 -5.12 7.76
CA LEU A 101 -11.00 -4.71 8.32
C LEU A 101 -11.39 -5.50 9.59
N THR A 102 -10.91 -6.73 9.77
CA THR A 102 -11.38 -7.62 10.84
C THR A 102 -10.59 -7.58 12.16
N ALA A 103 -9.40 -6.97 12.22
CA ALA A 103 -8.65 -6.89 13.49
C ALA A 103 -9.14 -5.78 14.43
N THR A 104 -10.46 -5.56 14.43
CA THR A 104 -11.13 -4.80 15.48
C THR A 104 -11.86 -5.82 16.34
N ALA A 105 -11.15 -6.39 17.31
CA ALA A 105 -11.69 -7.08 18.48
C ALA A 105 -10.82 -6.70 19.68
#